data_AF-A0ABD3TQF4-F1
#
_entry.id   AF-A0ABD3TQF4-F1
#
_cell.length_a   1.000
_cell.length_b   1.000
_cell.length_c   1.000
_cell.angle_alpha   90.00
_cell.angle_beta   90.00
_cell.angle_gamma   90.00
#
_symmetry.space_group_name_H-M   'P 1'
#
loop_
_entity.id
_entity.type
_entity.pdbx_description
1 polymer ?
#
loop_
_entity_poly.entity_id
_entity_poly.type
_entity_poly.pdbx_seq_one_letter_code
_entity_poly.pdbx_strand_id
1 'polypeptide(L)'
;MEDGALSWLVANLNTTSTSTRRHVELAICHLAQNEENARDFISTGGLKELIGISGESAREDIRNLAKKTLRLSPLFRGELRAE
;
A
#
# COMPACT_ATOMS: atom_id res chain seq x y z
N MET A 1 -13.18 -5.49 1.94
CA MET A 1 -13.41 -4.03 1.73
C MET A 1 -14.72 -3.79 1.00
N GLU A 2 -15.22 -2.55 0.91
CA GLU A 2 -16.24 -2.21 -0.11
C GLU A 2 -15.66 -2.47 -1.51
N ASP A 3 -16.46 -3.10 -2.38
CA ASP A 3 -15.99 -3.64 -3.66
C ASP A 3 -15.41 -2.55 -4.56
N GLY A 4 -14.10 -2.63 -4.83
CA GLY A 4 -13.39 -1.76 -5.77
C GLY A 4 -12.70 -0.52 -5.19
N ALA A 5 -12.89 -0.16 -3.91
CA ALA A 5 -12.23 1.01 -3.33
C ALA A 5 -10.69 0.92 -3.39
N LEU A 6 -10.14 -0.26 -3.07
CA LEU A 6 -8.70 -0.50 -3.15
C LEU A 6 -8.19 -0.42 -4.59
N SER A 7 -8.90 -1.06 -5.51
CA SER A 7 -8.55 -1.07 -6.93
C SER A 7 -8.52 0.34 -7.51
N TRP A 8 -9.47 1.19 -7.11
CA TRP A 8 -9.48 2.60 -7.50
C TRP A 8 -8.26 3.34 -6.96
N LEU A 9 -7.91 3.15 -5.68
CA LEU A 9 -6.72 3.80 -5.08
C LEU A 9 -5.43 3.38 -5.77
N VAL A 10 -5.26 2.07 -6.03
CA VAL A 10 -4.10 1.51 -6.74
C VAL A 10 -4.00 2.10 -8.15
N ALA A 11 -5.09 2.15 -8.90
CA ALA A 11 -5.12 2.69 -10.26
C ALA A 11 -4.80 4.20 -10.34
N ASN A 12 -5.12 4.96 -9.28
CA ASN A 12 -4.97 6.42 -9.28
C ASN A 12 -3.70 6.91 -8.56
N LEU A 13 -2.93 6.03 -7.93
CA LEU A 13 -1.76 6.44 -7.15
C LEU A 13 -0.74 7.23 -7.98
N ASN A 14 -0.49 6.80 -9.21
CA ASN A 14 0.54 7.38 -10.09
C ASN A 14 0.01 8.46 -11.05
N THR A 15 -1.31 8.63 -11.17
CA THR A 15 -1.94 9.61 -12.08
C THR A 15 -2.39 10.88 -11.36
N THR A 16 -2.39 10.89 -10.04
CA THR A 16 -2.80 12.04 -9.23
C THR A 16 -1.68 13.06 -9.06
N SER A 17 -2.06 14.32 -8.83
CA SER A 17 -1.10 15.40 -8.53
C SER A 17 -0.25 15.05 -7.31
N THR A 18 0.97 15.59 -7.18
CA THR A 18 1.84 15.36 -6.01
C THR A 18 1.14 15.66 -4.68
N SER A 19 0.26 16.67 -4.67
CA SER A 19 -0.49 17.05 -3.48
C SER A 19 -1.56 16.02 -3.10
N THR A 20 -2.19 15.41 -4.09
CA THR A 20 -3.19 14.35 -3.89
C THR A 20 -2.54 13.01 -3.62
N ARG A 21 -1.45 12.69 -4.33
CA ARG A 21 -0.70 11.43 -4.22
C ARG A 21 -0.33 11.11 -2.78
N ARG A 22 0.21 12.05 -2.01
CA ARG A 22 0.55 11.82 -0.59
C ARG A 22 -0.65 11.35 0.26
N HIS A 23 -1.86 11.81 -0.06
CA HIS A 23 -3.07 11.42 0.65
C HIS A 23 -3.52 10.01 0.23
N VAL A 24 -3.38 9.69 -1.06
CA VAL A 24 -3.62 8.33 -1.57
C VAL A 24 -2.61 7.34 -0.98
N GLU A 25 -1.32 7.70 -0.92
CA GLU A 25 -0.27 6.90 -0.28
C GLU A 25 -0.58 6.63 1.20
N LEU A 26 -1.01 7.66 1.96
CA LEU A 26 -1.42 7.49 3.35
C LEU A 26 -2.66 6.58 3.48
N ALA A 27 -3.66 6.74 2.61
CA ALA A 27 -4.84 5.87 2.62
C ALA A 27 -4.46 4.41 2.38
N ILE A 28 -3.59 4.15 1.39
CA ILE A 28 -3.04 2.82 1.12
C ILE A 28 -2.30 2.26 2.34
N CYS A 29 -1.39 3.04 2.94
CA CYS A 29 -0.66 2.63 4.15
C CYS A 29 -1.59 2.33 5.34
N HIS A 30 -2.64 3.14 5.53
CA HIS A 30 -3.62 2.93 6.60
C HIS A 30 -4.49 1.70 6.38
N LEU A 31 -4.99 1.49 5.16
CA LEU A 31 -5.77 0.31 4.81
C LEU A 31 -4.95 -0.97 4.95
N ALA A 32 -3.66 -0.94 4.56
CA ALA A 32 -2.74 -2.07 4.65
C ALA A 32 -2.36 -2.46 6.09
N GLN A 33 -2.58 -1.59 7.08
CA GLN A 33 -2.32 -1.92 8.49
C GLN A 33 -3.34 -2.91 9.06
N ASN A 34 -4.52 -3.05 8.45
CA ASN A 34 -5.46 -4.10 8.82
C ASN A 34 -5.10 -5.39 8.07
N GLU A 35 -4.71 -6.44 8.81
CA GLU A 35 -4.36 -7.76 8.26
C GLU A 35 -5.51 -8.39 7.47
N GLU A 36 -6.77 -8.08 7.80
CA GLU A 36 -7.93 -8.56 7.04
C GLU A 36 -7.92 -8.07 5.58
N ASN A 37 -7.33 -6.90 5.33
CA ASN A 37 -7.21 -6.34 3.98
C ASN A 37 -6.00 -6.90 3.22
N ALA A 38 -5.09 -7.64 3.88
CA ALA A 38 -3.84 -8.06 3.25
C ALA A 38 -4.06 -8.95 2.01
N ARG A 39 -5.07 -9.84 2.06
CA ARG A 39 -5.44 -10.67 0.90
C ARG A 39 -5.95 -9.82 -0.27
N ASP A 40 -6.81 -8.84 0.01
CA ASP A 40 -7.31 -7.91 -1.00
C ASP A 40 -6.13 -7.17 -1.65
N PHE A 41 -5.20 -6.65 -0.84
CA PHE A 41 -3.96 -6.00 -1.31
C PHE A 41 -3.10 -6.87 -2.22
N ILE A 42 -2.96 -8.15 -1.92
CA ILE A 42 -2.20 -9.07 -2.77
C ILE A 42 -2.96 -9.27 -4.10
N SER A 43 -4.26 -9.56 -4.03
CA SER A 43 -5.08 -9.84 -5.21
C SER A 43 -5.26 -8.64 -6.16
N THR A 44 -5.26 -7.41 -5.63
CA THR A 44 -5.52 -6.18 -6.42
C THR A 44 -4.22 -5.49 -6.86
N GLY A 45 -3.05 -6.06 -6.58
CA GLY A 45 -1.75 -5.41 -6.81
C GLY A 45 -1.40 -4.29 -5.82
N GLY A 46 -2.19 -4.10 -4.77
CA GLY A 46 -1.92 -3.13 -3.71
C GLY A 46 -0.62 -3.39 -2.95
N LEU A 47 -0.20 -4.65 -2.80
CA LEU A 47 1.09 -4.99 -2.20
C LEU A 47 2.27 -4.38 -3.00
N LYS A 48 2.21 -4.44 -4.34
CA LYS A 48 3.23 -3.86 -5.22
C LYS A 48 3.31 -2.35 -5.03
N GLU A 49 2.18 -1.65 -4.99
CA GLU A 49 2.16 -0.21 -4.74
C GLU A 49 2.68 0.11 -3.33
N LEU A 50 2.34 -0.67 -2.31
CA LEU A 50 2.85 -0.49 -0.94
C LEU A 50 4.38 -0.64 -0.87
N ILE A 51 4.96 -1.57 -1.62
CA ILE A 51 6.41 -1.72 -1.77
C ILE A 51 7.01 -0.47 -2.42
N GLY A 52 6.43 0.01 -3.53
CA GLY A 52 6.84 1.25 -4.19
C GLY A 52 6.81 2.45 -3.25
N ILE A 53 5.72 2.65 -2.52
CA ILE A 53 5.58 3.71 -1.51
C ILE A 53 6.70 3.64 -0.46
N SER A 54 7.07 2.43 -0.02
CA SER A 54 8.11 2.24 0.99
C SER A 54 9.50 2.71 0.56
N GLY A 55 9.78 2.72 -0.75
CA GLY A 55 11.05 3.16 -1.33
C GLY A 55 11.01 4.58 -1.91
N GLU A 56 9.90 4.94 -2.57
CA GLU A 56 9.86 6.04 -3.54
C GLU A 56 8.97 7.21 -3.11
N SER A 57 8.18 7.08 -2.04
CA SER A 57 7.37 8.21 -1.57
C SER A 57 8.26 9.41 -1.23
N ALA A 58 7.84 10.60 -1.65
CA ALA A 58 8.55 11.85 -1.35
C ALA A 58 8.58 12.18 0.15
N ARG A 59 7.72 11.54 0.94
CA ARG A 59 7.53 11.80 2.37
C ARG A 59 8.11 10.68 3.22
N GLU A 60 9.09 11.01 4.06
CA GLU A 60 9.78 10.03 4.89
C GLU A 60 8.88 9.31 5.89
N ASP A 61 7.93 10.04 6.50
CA ASP A 61 6.96 9.48 7.41
C ASP A 61 6.08 8.42 6.74
N ILE A 62 5.67 8.67 5.49
CA ILE A 62 4.90 7.71 4.68
C ILE A 62 5.76 6.49 4.32
N ARG A 63 7.01 6.69 3.88
CA ARG A 63 7.95 5.57 3.61
C ARG A 63 8.11 4.68 4.84
N ASN A 64 8.33 5.28 6.01
CA ASN A 64 8.53 4.57 7.26
C ASN A 64 7.27 3.81 7.70
N LEU A 65 6.09 4.39 7.50
CA LEU A 65 4.83 3.70 7.74
C LEU A 65 4.66 2.49 6.83
N ALA A 66 4.88 2.63 5.52
CA ALA A 66 4.80 1.52 4.57
C ALA A 66 5.77 0.38 4.92
N LYS A 67 7.04 0.70 5.24
CA LYS A 67 8.04 -0.28 5.70
C LYS A 67 7.59 -1.00 6.96
N LYS A 68 7.03 -0.27 7.93
CA LYS A 68 6.51 -0.84 9.16
C LYS A 68 5.36 -1.80 8.87
N THR A 69 4.42 -1.41 8.01
CA THR A 69 3.28 -2.25 7.62
C THR A 69 3.74 -3.55 6.93
N LEU A 70 4.63 -3.47 5.95
CA LEU A 70 5.22 -4.64 5.26
C LEU A 70 5.92 -5.59 6.24
N ARG A 71 6.57 -5.05 7.28
CA ARG A 71 7.28 -5.85 8.29
C ARG A 71 6.34 -6.48 9.33
N LEU A 72 5.20 -5.86 9.63
CA LEU A 72 4.30 -6.32 10.67
C LEU A 72 3.29 -7.36 10.18
N SER A 73 2.90 -7.31 8.90
CA SER A 73 1.96 -8.29 8.32
C SER A 73 2.65 -9.63 8.00
N PRO A 74 2.19 -10.76 8.57
CA PRO A 74 2.65 -12.09 8.18
C PRO A 74 2.37 -12.43 6.71
N LEU A 75 1.21 -12.03 6.18
CA LEU A 75 0.85 -12.31 4.78
C LEU A 75 1.76 -11.57 3.80
N PHE A 76 2.01 -10.28 4.00
CA PHE A 76 2.93 -9.54 3.13
C PHE A 76 4.35 -10.10 3.19
N ARG A 77 4.82 -10.52 4.38
CA ARG A 77 6.12 -11.18 4.51
C ARG A 77 6.18 -12.56 3.83
N GLY A 78 5.06 -13.26 3.77
CA GLY A 78 4.95 -14.53 3.06
C GLY A 78 5.14 -14.33 1.56
N GLU A 79 4.40 -13.40 0.98
CA GLU A 79 4.49 -13.06 -0.45
C GLU A 79 5.88 -12.54 -0.82
N LEU A 80 6.46 -11.63 -0.02
CA LEU A 80 7.81 -11.09 -0.25
C LEU A 80 8.95 -12.13 -0.23
N ARG A 81 8.70 -13.34 0.28
CA ARG A 81 9.68 -14.45 0.27
C ARG A 81 9.40 -15.46 -0.83
N ALA A 82 8.22 -15.41 -1.42
CA ALA A 82 7.79 -16.33 -2.48
C ALA A 82 8.21 -15.84 -3.88
N GLU A 83 8.52 -14.55 -4.01
CA GLU A 83 9.05 -13.89 -5.21
C GLU A 83 10.58 -13.76 -5.17
#